data_AF-A0A349YKS8-F1
#
_entry.id   AF-A0A349YKS8-F1
#
_cell.length_a   1.000
_cell.length_b   1.000
_cell.length_c   1.000
_cell.angle_alpha   90.00
_cell.angle_beta   90.00
_cell.angle_gamma   90.00
#
_symmetry.space_group_name_H-M   'P 1'
#
loop_
_entity.id
_entity.type
_entity.pdbx_description
1 polymer ?
#
loop_
_entity_poly.entity_id
_entity_poly.type
_entity_poly.pdbx_seq_one_letter_code
_entity_poly.pdbx_strand_id
1 'polypeptide(L)'
;MEIVDRIKSKTPDFDEYKFHILIADENNFDGMPVQSCTLSKDRKWICIPMECEDQFGSGYVPICYEVVQEFETFLGNGSISWRCRVFILNRR
;
A
#
# COMPACT_ATOMS: atom_id res chain seq x y z
N MET A 1 -10.29 -2.95 -4.60
CA MET A 1 -10.33 -4.40 -4.32
C MET A 1 -9.72 -5.21 -5.46
N GLU A 2 -10.25 -5.13 -6.68
CA GLU A 2 -9.81 -5.97 -7.83
C GLU A 2 -8.30 -5.90 -8.16
N ILE A 3 -7.64 -4.75 -8.00
CA ILE A 3 -6.19 -4.65 -8.26
C ILE A 3 -5.34 -5.35 -7.19
N VAL A 4 -5.71 -5.26 -5.92
CA VAL A 4 -4.98 -5.94 -4.84
C VAL A 4 -5.01 -7.44 -5.09
N ASP A 5 -6.18 -7.97 -5.44
CA ASP A 5 -6.36 -9.38 -5.80
C ASP A 5 -5.59 -9.77 -7.08
N ARG A 6 -5.52 -8.87 -8.07
CA ARG A 6 -4.68 -9.08 -9.28
C ARG A 6 -3.18 -9.06 -8.98
N ILE A 7 -2.72 -8.23 -8.05
CA ILE A 7 -1.30 -8.20 -7.64
C ILE A 7 -0.96 -9.48 -6.87
N LYS A 8 -1.82 -9.87 -5.93
CA LYS A 8 -1.71 -11.12 -5.16
C LYS A 8 -1.62 -12.33 -6.09
N SER A 9 -2.52 -12.45 -7.07
CA SER A 9 -2.50 -13.57 -8.03
C SER A 9 -1.28 -13.60 -8.96
N LYS A 10 -0.60 -12.47 -9.17
CA LYS A 10 0.65 -12.38 -9.94
C LYS A 10 1.92 -12.54 -9.10
N THR A 11 1.79 -12.64 -7.78
CA THR A 11 2.91 -12.78 -6.85
C THR A 11 2.82 -14.16 -6.21
N PRO A 12 3.42 -15.21 -6.82
CA PRO A 12 3.47 -16.53 -6.23
C PRO A 12 4.06 -16.43 -4.81
N ASP A 13 3.49 -17.14 -3.85
CA ASP A 13 3.89 -17.14 -2.44
C ASP A 13 3.61 -15.83 -1.67
N PHE A 14 2.67 -14.99 -2.13
CA PHE A 14 2.20 -13.84 -1.35
C PHE A 14 1.49 -14.30 -0.06
N ASP A 15 2.13 -14.05 1.08
CA ASP A 15 1.56 -14.28 2.40
C ASP A 15 0.83 -13.01 2.89
N GLU A 16 -0.50 -13.04 2.85
CA GLU A 16 -1.36 -11.91 3.24
C GLU A 16 -1.26 -11.55 4.73
N TYR A 17 -0.75 -12.45 5.57
CA TYR A 17 -0.53 -12.18 6.99
C TYR A 17 0.79 -11.45 7.25
N LYS A 18 1.68 -11.42 6.26
CA LYS A 18 3.03 -10.86 6.36
C LYS A 18 3.22 -9.62 5.50
N PHE A 19 2.62 -9.62 4.31
CA PHE A 19 2.82 -8.58 3.32
C PHE A 19 1.58 -7.74 3.10
N HIS A 20 1.82 -6.44 2.89
CA HIS A 20 0.80 -5.45 2.58
C HIS A 20 1.07 -4.82 1.21
N ILE A 21 0.03 -4.34 0.56
CA ILE A 21 0.09 -3.68 -0.75
C ILE A 21 -0.30 -2.22 -0.59
N LEU A 22 0.55 -1.32 -1.08
CA LEU A 22 0.23 0.10 -1.20
C LEU A 22 0.25 0.52 -2.67
N ILE A 23 -0.83 1.15 -3.13
CA ILE A 23 -0.90 1.85 -4.42
C ILE A 23 -0.75 3.34 -4.10
N ALA A 24 0.45 3.88 -4.30
CA ALA A 24 0.81 5.19 -3.79
C ALA A 24 0.04 6.34 -4.47
N ASP A 25 -0.16 6.24 -5.79
CA ASP A 25 -0.85 7.30 -6.55
C ASP A 25 -2.36 7.38 -6.21
N GLU A 26 -2.92 6.33 -5.61
CA GLU A 26 -4.32 6.30 -5.17
C GLU A 26 -4.48 6.44 -3.65
N ASN A 27 -3.36 6.58 -2.92
CA ASN A 27 -3.32 6.45 -1.47
C ASN A 27 -4.17 5.25 -0.98
N ASN A 28 -3.97 4.07 -1.59
CA ASN A 28 -4.75 2.88 -1.27
C ASN A 28 -3.85 1.82 -0.63
N PHE A 29 -4.12 1.49 0.63
CA PHE A 29 -3.41 0.49 1.42
C PHE A 29 -4.31 -0.72 1.65
N ASP A 30 -3.94 -1.88 1.12
CA ASP A 30 -4.71 -3.13 1.16
C ASP A 30 -6.19 -2.99 0.77
N GLY A 31 -6.49 -2.09 -0.17
CA GLY A 31 -7.85 -1.82 -0.63
C GLY A 31 -8.52 -0.66 0.11
N MET A 32 -7.95 -0.18 1.21
CA MET A 32 -8.49 0.90 2.04
C MET A 32 -7.86 2.25 1.67
N PRO A 33 -8.66 3.32 1.53
CA PRO A 33 -8.12 4.66 1.31
C PRO A 33 -7.36 5.14 2.55
N VAL A 34 -6.21 5.77 2.33
CA VAL A 34 -5.41 6.46 3.35
C VAL A 34 -5.18 7.91 2.91
N GLN A 35 -4.79 8.79 3.83
CA GLN A 35 -4.62 10.21 3.49
C GLN A 35 -3.38 10.47 2.62
N SER A 36 -2.24 9.91 3.03
CA SER A 36 -0.95 10.08 2.36
C SER A 36 0.04 9.03 2.87
N CYS A 37 1.18 8.88 2.21
CA CYS A 37 2.28 8.04 2.69
C CYS A 37 3.61 8.78 2.54
N THR A 38 4.55 8.54 3.45
CA THR A 38 5.90 9.13 3.38
C THR A 38 6.92 8.05 3.07
N LEU A 39 7.60 8.17 1.92
CA LEU A 39 8.70 7.29 1.53
C LEU A 39 10.04 7.86 2.03
N SER A 40 10.82 7.02 2.69
CA SER A 40 12.20 7.32 3.10
C SER A 40 13.10 7.66 1.89
N LYS A 41 14.17 8.43 2.13
CA LYS A 41 15.10 8.86 1.08
C LYS A 41 15.81 7.70 0.37
N ASP A 42 16.12 6.64 1.10
CA ASP A 42 16.73 5.42 0.56
C ASP A 42 15.70 4.44 -0.02
N ARG A 43 14.41 4.80 0.06
CA ARG A 43 13.25 4.04 -0.43
C ARG A 43 13.06 2.68 0.24
N LYS A 44 13.73 2.40 1.37
CA LYS A 44 13.61 1.11 2.07
C LYS A 44 12.44 1.05 3.04
N TRP A 45 11.91 2.21 3.41
CA TRP A 45 10.83 2.34 4.38
C TRP A 45 9.75 3.27 3.88
N ILE A 46 8.50 2.91 4.16
CA ILE A 46 7.35 3.77 3.95
C ILE A 46 6.55 3.87 5.25
N CYS A 47 6.10 5.06 5.61
CA CYS A 47 5.23 5.27 6.76
C CYS A 47 3.84 5.70 6.28
N ILE A 48 2.82 5.01 6.77
CA ILE A 48 1.42 5.19 6.42
C ILE A 48 0.67 5.61 7.69
N PRO A 49 -0.02 6.75 7.70
CA PRO A 49 -0.87 7.17 8.81
C PRO A 49 -2.10 6.28 8.85
N MET A 50 -2.21 5.48 9.89
CA MET A 50 -3.37 4.62 10.13
C MET A 50 -4.27 5.26 11.17
N GLU A 51 -5.58 5.20 10.94
CA GLU A 51 -6.56 5.62 11.94
C GLU A 51 -6.40 4.78 13.20
N CYS A 52 -6.36 5.46 14.33
CA CYS A 52 -6.37 4.87 15.65
C CYS A 52 -7.43 5.59 16.47
N GLU A 53 -8.34 4.83 17.05
CA GLU A 53 -9.27 5.34 18.05
C GLU A 53 -8.69 5.05 19.43
N ASP A 54 -8.54 6.09 20.24
CA ASP A 54 -8.21 5.95 21.65
C ASP A 54 -9.27 6.64 22.53
N GLN A 55 -9.04 6.62 23.84
CA GLN A 55 -9.94 7.21 24.82
C GLN A 55 -10.11 8.75 24.70
N PHE A 56 -9.33 9.42 23.85
CA PHE A 56 -9.36 10.87 23.62
C PHE A 56 -9.93 11.26 22.25
N GLY A 57 -10.22 10.29 21.37
CA GLY A 57 -10.86 10.50 20.07
C GLY A 57 -10.20 9.71 18.94
N SER A 58 -10.56 10.06 17.70
CA SER A 58 -9.90 9.53 16.51
C SER A 58 -8.65 10.34 16.17
N GLY A 59 -7.54 9.64 15.96
CA GLY A 59 -6.27 10.20 15.54
C GLY A 59 -5.60 9.35 14.47
N TYR A 60 -4.43 9.79 13.99
CA TYR A 60 -3.62 9.02 13.06
C TYR A 60 -2.25 8.76 13.65
N VAL A 61 -1.82 7.50 13.61
CA VAL A 61 -0.46 7.10 14.00
C VAL A 61 0.30 6.61 12.76
N PRO A 62 1.54 7.08 12.53
CA PRO A 62 2.33 6.59 11.42
C PRO A 62 2.81 5.17 11.72
N ILE A 63 2.41 4.22 10.88
CA ILE A 63 2.94 2.85 10.90
C ILE A 63 3.92 2.70 9.75
N CYS A 64 5.15 2.30 10.06
CA CYS A 64 6.21 2.15 9.08
C CYS A 64 6.41 0.70 8.67
N TYR A 65 6.60 0.48 7.37
CA TYR A 65 6.80 -0.81 6.75
C TYR A 65 8.09 -0.81 5.94
N GLU A 66 8.74 -1.97 5.87
CA GLU A 66 9.87 -2.19 4.97
C GLU A 66 9.35 -2.39 3.54
N VAL A 67 9.97 -1.73 2.58
CA VAL A 67 9.68 -1.90 1.16
C VAL A 67 10.41 -3.15 0.68
N VAL A 68 9.64 -4.20 0.41
CA VAL A 68 10.13 -5.46 -0.16
C VAL A 68 10.34 -5.31 -1.66
N GLN A 69 9.36 -4.69 -2.32
CA GLN A 69 9.39 -4.50 -3.77
C GLN A 69 8.64 -3.23 -4.14
N GLU A 70 9.14 -2.55 -5.16
CA GLU A 70 8.49 -1.44 -5.82
C GLU A 70 8.40 -1.75 -7.32
N PHE A 71 7.23 -1.51 -7.92
CA PHE A 71 7.06 -1.62 -9.36
C PHE A 71 5.93 -0.70 -9.86
N GLU A 72 5.90 -0.48 -11.16
CA GLU A 72 4.82 0.25 -11.83
C GLU A 72 3.91 -0.74 -12.55
N THR A 73 2.59 -0.49 -12.50
CA THR A 73 1.60 -1.24 -13.28
C THR A 73 0.54 -0.28 -13.84
N PHE A 74 -0.28 -0.75 -14.77
CA PHE A 74 -1.40 0.02 -15.30
C PHE A 74 -2.71 -0.42 -14.63
N LEU A 75 -3.47 0.57 -14.18
CA LEU A 75 -4.82 0.45 -13.66
C LEU A 75 -5.81 0.96 -14.69
N GLY A 76 -6.92 0.27 -14.92
CA GLY A 76 -7.90 0.70 -15.90
C GLY A 76 -9.08 -0.25 -16.07
N ASN A 77 -10.22 0.28 -16.51
CA ASN A 77 -11.44 -0.47 -16.80
C ASN A 77 -11.63 -0.72 -18.31
N GLY A 78 -10.57 -1.20 -18.97
CA GLY A 78 -10.55 -1.50 -20.40
C GLY A 78 -10.18 -0.28 -21.25
N SER A 79 -11.07 0.71 -21.34
CA SER A 79 -10.91 1.83 -22.30
C SER A 79 -9.94 2.92 -21.84
N ILE A 80 -9.73 3.05 -20.54
CA ILE A 80 -8.81 4.04 -19.95
C ILE A 80 -7.91 3.28 -18.99
N SER A 81 -6.60 3.47 -19.15
CA SER A 81 -5.63 3.01 -18.17
C SER A 81 -4.69 4.14 -17.76
N TRP A 82 -4.30 4.16 -16.49
CA TRP A 82 -3.29 5.05 -15.95
C TRP A 82 -2.19 4.22 -15.29
N ARG A 83 -0.97 4.78 -15.28
CA ARG A 83 0.16 4.17 -14.60
C ARG A 83 0.07 4.45 -13.11
N CYS A 84 0.27 3.43 -12.29
CA CYS A 84 0.31 3.53 -10.84
C CYS A 84 1.55 2.83 -10.29
N ARG A 85 2.07 3.35 -9.19
CA ARG A 85 3.19 2.81 -8.45
C ARG A 85 2.68 1.95 -7.29
N VAL A 86 3.17 0.73 -7.24
CA VAL A 86 2.79 -0.29 -6.26
C VAL A 86 4.00 -0.64 -5.39
N PHE A 87 3.77 -0.73 -4.09
CA PHE A 87 4.73 -1.21 -3.12
C PHE A 87 4.22 -2.49 -2.46
N ILE A 88 5.09 -3.50 -2.39
CA ILE A 88 4.93 -4.65 -1.50
C ILE A 88 5.69 -4.34 -0.23
N LEU A 89 4.99 -4.40 0.89
CA LEU A 89 5.43 -3.92 2.18
C LEU A 89 5.46 -5.08 3.17
N ASN A 90 6.43 -5.09 4.08
CA ASN A 90 6.50 -6.07 5.16
C ASN A 90 6.54 -5.36 6.50
N ARG A 91 5.78 -5.88 7.47
CA ARG A 91 5.86 -5.43 8.86
C ARG A 91 6.85 -6.35 9.57
N ARG A 92 8.00 -5.80 9.98
CA ARG A 92 8.98 -6.54 10.78
C ARG A 92 8.45 -6.85 12.18
#